data_AF-A0A852GL94-F1
#
_entry.id   AF-A0A852GL94-F1
#
_cell.length_a   1.000
_cell.length_b   1.000
_cell.length_c   1.000
_cell.angle_alpha   90.00
_cell.angle_beta   90.00
_cell.angle_gamma   90.00
#
_symmetry.space_group_name_H-M   'P 1'
#
loop_
_entity.id
_entity.type
_entity.pdbx_description
1 polymer ?
#
loop_
_entity_poly.entity_id
_entity_poly.type
_entity_poly.pdbx_seq_one_letter_code
_entity_poly.pdbx_strand_id
1 'polypeptide(L)'
;YAMLLSLIFLIVLVAAVVGFVFRHEIKTNFESNLNLALRDYNVTADRHSEAVDTIQRTLHCCGVQNYSDWERTEYFSQRGIPRSCCKSQDDCSEEDLKDLSKAKLKVFVD
;
A
#
# COMPACT_ATOMS: atom_id res chain seq x y z
N TYR A 1 -5.66 24.95 -32.44
CA TYR A 1 -6.35 23.87 -31.71
C TYR A 1 -5.82 22.50 -32.10
N ALA A 2 -5.92 22.08 -33.37
CA ALA A 2 -5.42 20.77 -33.83
C ALA A 2 -3.93 20.51 -33.50
N MET A 3 -3.05 21.49 -33.72
CA MET A 3 -1.61 21.37 -33.39
C MET A 3 -1.35 21.07 -31.90
N LEU A 4 -2.14 21.67 -30.99
CA LEU A 4 -1.99 21.44 -29.55
C LEU A 4 -2.48 20.03 -29.17
N LEU A 5 -3.60 19.59 -29.75
CA LEU A 5 -4.09 18.23 -29.51
C LEU A 5 -3.14 17.16 -30.05
N SER A 6 -2.59 17.36 -31.24
CA SER A 6 -1.58 16.45 -31.80
C SER A 6 -0.32 16.38 -30.93
N LEU A 7 0.13 17.52 -30.39
CA LEU A 7 1.27 17.55 -29.47
C LEU A 7 0.97 16.80 -28.17
N ILE A 8 -0.19 17.03 -27.55
CA ILE A 8 -0.61 16.31 -26.33
C ILE A 8 -0.71 14.81 -26.61
N PHE A 9 -1.28 14.42 -27.75
CA PHE A 9 -1.39 13.02 -28.14
C PHE A 9 -0.01 12.35 -28.24
N LEU A 10 0.97 13.01 -28.87
CA LEU A 10 2.33 12.49 -28.97
C LEU A 10 2.99 12.34 -27.59
N ILE A 11 2.82 13.33 -26.69
CA ILE A 11 3.36 13.26 -25.33
C ILE A 11 2.74 12.08 -24.56
N VAL A 12 1.43 11.90 -24.63
CA VAL A 12 0.73 10.78 -23.98
C VAL A 12 1.19 9.44 -24.56
N LEU A 13 1.38 9.33 -25.87
CA LEU A 13 1.86 8.12 -26.52
C LEU A 13 3.27 7.75 -26.04
N VAL A 14 4.19 8.73 -25.96
CA VAL A 14 5.53 8.51 -25.43
C VAL A 14 5.47 8.10 -23.96
N ALA A 15 4.69 8.80 -23.13
CA ALA A 15 4.52 8.47 -21.72
C ALA A 15 3.95 7.04 -21.53
N ALA A 16 3.00 6.62 -22.37
CA ALA A 16 2.44 5.27 -22.33
C ALA A 16 3.48 4.19 -22.68
N VAL A 17 4.28 4.41 -23.72
CA VAL A 17 5.35 3.48 -24.12
C VAL A 17 6.41 3.38 -23.01
N VAL A 18 6.85 4.52 -22.48
CA VAL A 18 7.81 4.58 -21.36
C VAL A 18 7.25 3.86 -20.13
N GLY A 19 6.02 4.18 -19.73
CA GLY A 19 5.35 3.52 -18.60
C GLY A 19 5.21 2.01 -18.78
N PHE A 20 4.95 1.55 -20.00
CA PHE A 20 4.88 0.12 -20.30
C PHE A 20 6.25 -0.57 -20.22
N VAL A 21 7.30 0.04 -20.78
CA VAL A 21 8.68 -0.51 -20.76
C VAL A 21 9.21 -0.57 -19.32
N PHE A 22 9.04 0.49 -18.55
CA PHE A 22 9.55 0.59 -17.17
C PHE A 22 8.57 0.10 -16.11
N ARG A 23 7.46 -0.55 -16.49
CA ARG A 23 6.42 -1.00 -15.56
C ARG A 23 6.96 -1.86 -14.41
N HIS A 24 7.93 -2.72 -14.72
CA HIS A 24 8.47 -3.67 -13.75
C HIS A 24 9.38 -2.95 -12.76
N GLU A 25 10.24 -2.07 -13.24
CA GLU A 25 11.13 -1.25 -12.41
C GLU A 25 10.34 -0.31 -11.51
N ILE A 26 9.29 0.35 -12.04
CA ILE A 26 8.36 1.18 -11.24
C ILE A 26 7.73 0.33 -10.13
N LYS A 27 7.25 -0.88 -10.44
CA LYS A 27 6.67 -1.78 -9.44
C LYS A 27 7.69 -2.17 -8.37
N THR A 28 8.88 -2.63 -8.75
CA THR A 28 9.92 -3.05 -7.80
C THR A 28 10.39 -1.90 -6.92
N ASN A 29 10.57 -0.71 -7.49
CA ASN A 29 10.94 0.48 -6.73
C ASN A 29 9.81 0.88 -5.77
N PHE A 30 8.56 0.83 -6.21
CA PHE A 30 7.41 1.09 -5.35
C PHE A 30 7.32 0.10 -4.18
N GLU A 31 7.43 -1.20 -4.45
CA GLU A 31 7.44 -2.25 -3.42
C GLU A 31 8.57 -2.05 -2.41
N SER A 32 9.78 -1.70 -2.88
CA SER A 32 10.93 -1.42 -2.02
C SER A 32 10.68 -0.21 -1.11
N ASN A 33 10.15 0.89 -1.65
CA ASN A 33 9.84 2.09 -0.86
C ASN A 33 8.73 1.81 0.15
N LEU A 34 7.70 1.06 -0.24
CA LEU A 34 6.61 0.68 0.65
C LEU A 34 7.11 -0.25 1.77
N ASN A 35 8.03 -1.18 1.47
CA ASN A 35 8.66 -2.04 2.48
C ASN A 35 9.42 -1.23 3.53
N LEU A 36 10.17 -0.20 3.11
CA LEU A 36 10.83 0.73 4.03
C LEU A 36 9.81 1.47 4.89
N ALA A 37 8.74 2.00 4.28
CA ALA A 37 7.69 2.69 5.01
C ALA A 37 6.95 1.79 6.01
N LEU A 38 6.78 0.51 5.71
CA LEU A 38 6.21 -0.48 6.64
C LEU A 38 7.14 -0.77 7.83
N ARG A 39 8.45 -0.83 7.59
CA ARG A 39 9.44 -1.05 8.67
C ARG A 39 9.52 0.13 9.62
N ASP A 40 9.47 1.34 9.07
CA ASP A 40 9.53 2.59 9.84
C ASP A 40 8.15 3.01 10.38
N TYR A 41 7.10 2.22 10.12
CA TYR A 41 5.75 2.50 10.56
C TYR A 41 5.67 2.57 12.08
N ASN A 42 5.42 3.76 12.61
CA ASN A 42 5.33 4.00 14.03
C ASN A 42 4.21 5.02 14.28
N VAL A 43 3.01 4.51 14.59
CA VAL A 43 1.72 5.20 14.79
C VAL A 43 1.77 6.57 15.50
N THR A 44 2.85 6.90 16.20
CA THR A 44 3.20 8.27 16.60
C THR A 44 3.42 9.21 15.40
N ALA A 45 2.33 9.53 14.70
CA ALA A 45 2.09 10.74 13.88
C ALA A 45 3.23 11.16 12.94
N ASP A 46 3.80 10.21 12.22
CA ASP A 46 4.73 10.50 11.13
C ASP A 46 3.97 10.50 9.79
N ARG A 47 4.38 11.38 8.85
CA ARG A 47 3.74 11.52 7.53
C ARG A 47 3.80 10.22 6.72
N HIS A 48 4.79 9.37 6.97
CA HIS A 48 4.97 8.12 6.24
C HIS A 48 3.91 7.07 6.63
N SER A 49 3.54 7.00 7.91
CA SER A 49 2.51 6.12 8.45
C SER A 49 1.12 6.52 7.93
N GLU A 50 0.83 7.82 7.84
CA GLU A 50 -0.39 8.32 7.20
C GLU A 50 -0.44 7.97 5.71
N ALA A 51 0.70 8.04 5.02
CA ALA A 51 0.79 7.65 3.61
C ALA A 51 0.52 6.14 3.43
N VAL A 52 1.10 5.29 4.28
CA VAL A 52 0.83 3.84 4.29
C VAL A 52 -0.65 3.57 4.53
N ASP A 53 -1.24 4.20 5.55
CA ASP A 53 -2.66 4.05 5.88
C ASP A 53 -3.57 4.50 4.73
N THR A 54 -3.23 5.60 4.07
CA THR A 54 -3.98 6.15 2.93
C THR A 54 -3.90 5.21 1.72
N ILE A 55 -2.71 4.70 1.42
CA ILE A 55 -2.50 3.74 0.33
C ILE A 55 -3.34 2.49 0.58
N GLN A 56 -3.28 1.93 1.79
CA GLN A 56 -4.01 0.70 2.14
C GLN A 56 -5.52 0.87 2.06
N ARG A 57 -6.06 2.00 2.54
CA ARG A 57 -7.50 2.29 2.44
C ARG A 57 -7.96 2.57 1.00
N THR A 58 -7.15 3.28 0.23
CA THR A 58 -7.52 3.73 -1.13
C THR A 58 -7.41 2.61 -2.15
N LEU A 59 -6.36 1.78 -2.03
CA LEU A 59 -6.11 0.67 -2.94
C LEU A 59 -6.70 -0.65 -2.44
N HIS A 60 -7.28 -0.67 -1.23
CA HIS A 60 -7.82 -1.87 -0.59
C HIS A 60 -6.80 -3.01 -0.53
N CYS A 61 -5.56 -2.68 -0.14
CA CYS A 61 -4.47 -3.63 0.04
C CYS A 61 -4.00 -3.67 1.49
N CYS A 62 -3.23 -4.69 1.86
CA CYS A 62 -2.60 -4.77 3.17
C CYS A 62 -1.21 -5.38 3.08
N GLY A 63 -0.20 -4.65 3.53
CA GLY A 63 1.20 -5.04 3.37
C GLY A 63 1.80 -4.57 2.04
N VAL A 64 2.95 -5.13 1.64
CA VAL A 64 3.58 -4.86 0.34
C VAL A 64 3.09 -5.86 -0.70
N GLN A 65 3.15 -7.13 -0.35
CA GLN A 65 2.65 -8.25 -1.15
C GLN A 65 1.52 -8.99 -0.44
N ASN A 66 1.54 -9.04 0.89
CA ASN A 66 0.53 -9.73 1.67
C ASN A 66 0.37 -9.12 3.07
N TYR A 67 -0.78 -9.32 3.70
CA TYR A 67 -1.05 -8.85 5.06
C TYR A 67 -0.05 -9.43 6.07
N SER A 68 0.51 -10.61 5.81
CA SER A 68 1.58 -11.22 6.63
C SER A 68 2.89 -10.45 6.61
N ASP A 69 3.09 -9.49 5.70
CA ASP A 69 4.31 -8.67 5.68
C ASP A 69 4.46 -7.84 6.96
N TRP A 70 3.34 -7.53 7.63
CA TRP A 70 3.33 -6.86 8.92
C TRP A 70 4.03 -7.67 10.01
N GLU A 71 4.06 -9.01 9.94
CA GLU A 71 4.76 -9.85 10.94
C GLU A 71 6.23 -9.48 11.13
N ARG A 72 6.85 -8.93 10.09
CA ARG A 72 8.27 -8.57 10.07
C ARG A 72 8.54 -7.17 10.61
N THR A 73 7.51 -6.42 11.01
CA THR A 73 7.65 -5.05 11.51
C THR A 73 7.60 -5.01 13.04
N GLU A 74 8.27 -4.03 13.63
CA GLU A 74 8.22 -3.83 15.09
C GLU A 74 6.80 -3.45 15.56
N TYR A 75 6.04 -2.79 14.69
CA TYR A 75 4.67 -2.40 14.94
C TYR A 75 3.76 -3.61 15.25
N PHE A 76 3.89 -4.68 14.47
CA PHE A 76 3.04 -5.87 14.63
C PHE A 76 3.20 -6.51 16.01
N SER A 77 4.41 -6.51 16.55
CA SER A 77 4.69 -7.05 17.90
C SER A 77 3.92 -6.28 19.00
N GLN A 78 3.62 -5.00 18.77
CA GLN A 78 2.94 -4.14 19.75
C GLN A 78 1.42 -4.12 19.54
N ARG A 79 0.96 -3.95 18.30
CA ARG A 79 -0.46 -3.68 17.96
C ARG A 79 -1.05 -4.59 16.89
N GLY A 80 -0.27 -5.50 16.32
CA GLY A 80 -0.71 -6.34 15.20
C GLY A 80 -0.73 -5.56 13.87
N ILE A 81 -1.65 -5.93 12.99
CA ILE A 81 -1.84 -5.25 11.69
C ILE A 81 -2.56 -3.90 11.91
N PRO A 82 -2.23 -2.83 11.17
CA PRO A 82 -2.92 -1.56 11.31
C PRO A 82 -4.40 -1.64 10.92
N ARG A 83 -5.23 -0.80 11.55
CA ARG A 83 -6.67 -0.72 11.24
C ARG A 83 -6.97 -0.20 9.83
N SER A 84 -6.01 0.47 9.17
CA SER A 84 -6.13 0.89 7.77
C SER A 84 -6.29 -0.30 6.81
N CYS A 85 -5.85 -1.49 7.20
CA CYS A 85 -6.05 -2.72 6.45
C CYS A 85 -7.44 -3.35 6.60
N CYS A 86 -8.29 -2.88 7.53
CA CYS A 86 -9.57 -3.51 7.82
C CYS A 86 -10.60 -3.28 6.70
N LYS A 87 -11.34 -4.34 6.32
CA LYS A 87 -12.46 -4.25 5.37
C LYS A 87 -13.67 -3.51 5.95
N SER A 88 -13.91 -3.68 7.26
CA SER A 88 -14.95 -3.02 8.02
C SER A 88 -14.39 -2.56 9.36
N GLN A 89 -14.65 -1.32 9.77
CA GLN A 89 -14.14 -0.80 11.04
C GLN A 89 -14.89 -1.35 12.26
N ASP A 90 -16.16 -1.75 12.09
CA ASP A 90 -17.00 -2.24 13.18
C ASP A 90 -16.63 -3.66 13.62
N ASP A 91 -15.98 -4.42 12.74
CA ASP A 91 -15.65 -5.85 12.92
C ASP A 91 -14.13 -6.08 12.85
N CYS A 92 -13.34 -5.16 13.38
CA CYS A 92 -11.88 -5.22 13.32
C CYS A 92 -11.25 -4.78 14.65
N SER A 93 -11.16 -5.73 15.58
CA SER A 93 -10.57 -5.52 16.91
C SER A 93 -9.04 -5.65 16.87
N GLU A 94 -8.33 -4.99 17.78
CA GLU A 94 -6.87 -5.14 17.86
C GLU A 94 -6.43 -6.56 18.23
N GLU A 95 -7.29 -7.30 18.93
CA GLU A 95 -7.07 -8.71 19.30
C GLU A 95 -7.05 -9.61 18.06
N ASP A 96 -7.98 -9.37 17.12
CA ASP A 96 -8.02 -10.10 15.85
C ASP A 96 -6.86 -9.74 14.93
N LEU A 97 -6.37 -8.50 14.99
CA LEU A 97 -5.26 -8.01 14.15
C LEU A 97 -3.89 -8.53 14.60
N LYS A 98 -3.78 -9.07 15.82
CA LYS A 98 -2.59 -9.75 16.32
C LYS A 98 -2.52 -11.23 15.94
N ASP A 99 -3.64 -11.83 15.55
CA ASP A 99 -3.74 -13.22 15.13
C ASP A 99 -3.92 -13.30 13.61
N LEU A 100 -2.90 -13.75 12.87
CA LEU A 100 -2.94 -13.80 11.41
C LEU A 100 -4.05 -14.69 10.85
N SER A 101 -4.46 -15.72 11.57
CA SER A 101 -5.52 -16.62 11.14
C SER A 101 -6.87 -15.90 11.17
N LYS A 102 -7.07 -15.03 12.18
CA LYS A 102 -8.26 -14.19 12.28
C LYS A 102 -8.17 -12.96 11.38
N ALA A 103 -7.03 -12.29 11.37
CA ALA A 103 -6.78 -11.09 10.59
C ALA A 103 -7.07 -11.31 9.11
N LYS A 104 -6.70 -12.46 8.54
CA LYS A 104 -7.00 -12.85 7.16
C LYS A 104 -8.48 -12.67 6.77
N LEU A 105 -9.40 -12.89 7.70
CA LEU A 105 -10.84 -12.76 7.47
C LEU A 105 -11.31 -11.30 7.55
N LYS A 106 -10.59 -10.46 8.30
CA LYS A 106 -10.97 -9.07 8.61
C LYS A 106 -10.29 -8.04 7.71
N VAL A 107 -9.09 -8.33 7.21
CA VAL A 107 -8.26 -7.40 6.44
C VAL A 107 -8.37 -7.62 4.93
N PHE A 108 -7.92 -6.65 4.15
CA PHE A 108 -7.69 -6.82 2.72
C PHE A 108 -6.63 -7.90 2.48
N VAL A 109 -6.98 -8.86 1.62
CA VAL A 109 -6.10 -9.95 1.21
C VAL A 109 -6.07 -9.86 -0.30
N ASP A 110 -4.95 -9.39 -0.84
CA ASP A 110 -4.62 -9.52 -2.25
C ASP A 110 -4.27 -10.99 -2.59
#